data_AF-A0A7L3C5B2-F1
#
_entry.id   AF-A0A7L3C5B2-F1
#
_cell.length_a   1.000
_cell.length_b   1.000
_cell.length_c   1.000
_cell.angle_alpha   90.00
_cell.angle_beta   90.00
_cell.angle_gamma   90.00
#
_symmetry.space_group_name_H-M   'P 1'
#
loop_
_entity.id
_entity.type
_entity.pdbx_description
1 polymer ?
#
loop_
_entity_poly.entity_id
_entity_poly.type
_entity_poly.pdbx_seq_one_letter_code
_entity_poly.pdbx_strand_id
1 'polypeptide(L)'
;GCDSSLNLTTQKATDAVDDIFRSLRDIARARMHMKQFNSIHNPGSNTHQAASYKPLLKQVVEEICNPDRPDPVDIEHMSSGLTDLLKTGFSMFMKVNRPHPGDHPLLIIFMVGGVTVSEVKMVKDLVATRKPGTQVIVLSSALLTPRSAIELLFATDRLQPDTDI
;
A
#
# COMPACT_ATOMS: atom_id res chain seq x y z
N GLY A 1 -5.71 22.81 21.46
CA GLY A 1 -6.66 23.67 22.17
C GLY A 1 -8.02 23.06 21.98
N CYS A 2 -8.70 22.75 23.09
CA CYS A 2 -10.08 22.28 23.06
C CYS A 2 -11.00 23.49 22.94
N ASP A 3 -11.24 23.96 21.72
CA ASP A 3 -12.27 24.98 21.50
C ASP A 3 -13.65 24.31 21.43
N SER A 4 -14.34 24.36 22.57
CA SER A 4 -15.80 24.39 22.71
C SER A 4 -16.61 23.17 22.21
N SER A 5 -16.92 22.27 23.14
CA SER A 5 -18.09 21.37 23.06
C SER A 5 -19.44 22.10 22.93
N LEU A 6 -19.45 23.45 23.00
CA LEU A 6 -20.63 24.31 22.93
C LEU A 6 -21.19 24.53 21.51
N ASN A 7 -20.44 24.19 20.46
CA ASN A 7 -20.86 24.38 19.06
C ASN A 7 -21.20 23.08 18.31
N LEU A 8 -21.22 21.95 19.03
CA LEU A 8 -21.52 20.63 18.47
C LEU A 8 -23.04 20.45 18.37
N THR A 9 -23.60 20.69 17.19
CA THR A 9 -25.00 20.37 16.90
C THR A 9 -25.10 18.92 16.43
N THR A 10 -26.28 18.30 16.61
CA THR A 10 -26.55 16.96 16.06
C THR A 10 -26.26 16.92 14.56
N GLN A 11 -26.62 17.96 13.82
CA GLN A 11 -26.35 18.06 12.39
C GLN A 11 -24.85 17.99 12.07
N LYS A 12 -24.02 18.80 12.74
CA LYS A 12 -22.56 18.79 12.52
C LYS A 12 -21.95 17.43 12.87
N ALA A 13 -22.46 16.76 13.90
CA ALA A 13 -22.01 15.42 14.25
C ALA A 13 -22.39 14.39 13.17
N THR A 14 -23.62 14.47 12.64
CA THR A 14 -24.07 13.63 11.52
C THR A 14 -23.22 13.85 10.27
N ASP A 15 -22.99 15.10 9.88
CA ASP A 15 -22.20 15.45 8.70
C ASP A 15 -20.77 14.89 8.82
N ALA A 16 -20.12 15.06 9.99
CA ALA A 16 -18.78 14.53 10.22
C ALA A 16 -18.72 13.00 10.17
N VAL A 17 -19.73 12.31 10.72
CA VAL A 17 -19.83 10.84 10.65
C VAL A 17 -20.03 10.38 9.21
N ASP A 18 -20.88 11.06 8.44
CA ASP A 18 -21.11 10.76 7.03
C ASP A 18 -19.84 10.92 6.19
N ASP A 19 -19.04 11.95 6.46
CA ASP A 19 -17.75 12.16 5.81
C ASP A 19 -16.73 11.08 6.18
N ILE A 20 -16.69 10.64 7.44
CA ILE A 20 -15.88 9.49 7.87
C ILE A 20 -16.28 8.23 7.10
N PHE A 21 -17.58 7.90 7.04
CA PHE A 21 -18.03 6.71 6.33
C PHE A 21 -17.85 6.82 4.81
N ARG A 22 -17.97 8.02 4.23
CA ARG A 22 -17.64 8.27 2.82
C ARG A 22 -16.17 7.94 2.55
N SER A 23 -15.28 8.48 3.37
CA SER A 23 -13.84 8.21 3.34
C SER A 23 -13.52 6.71 3.37
N LEU A 24 -14.14 5.98 4.29
CA LEU A 24 -13.94 4.54 4.43
C LEU A 24 -14.44 3.76 3.22
N ARG A 25 -15.58 4.16 2.64
CA ARG A 25 -16.12 3.57 1.41
C ARG A 25 -15.22 3.83 0.21
N ASP A 26 -14.65 5.02 0.09
CA ASP A 26 -13.75 5.36 -1.01
C ASP A 26 -12.43 4.59 -0.92
N ILE A 27 -11.88 4.42 0.29
CA ILE A 27 -10.72 3.54 0.52
C ILE A 27 -11.05 2.08 0.17
N ALA A 28 -12.24 1.60 0.56
CA ALA A 28 -12.67 0.25 0.21
C ALA A 28 -12.80 0.08 -1.31
N ARG A 29 -13.38 1.05 -2.02
CA ARG A 29 -13.48 1.05 -3.49
C ARG A 29 -12.12 1.06 -4.17
N ALA A 30 -11.21 1.94 -3.74
CA ALA A 30 -9.85 1.97 -4.27
C ALA A 30 -9.17 0.60 -4.12
N ARG A 31 -9.35 -0.06 -2.97
CA ARG A 31 -8.82 -1.42 -2.74
C ARG A 31 -9.43 -2.50 -3.62
N MET A 32 -10.69 -2.38 -4.03
CA MET A 32 -11.32 -3.37 -4.92
C MET A 32 -10.65 -3.48 -6.29
N HIS A 33 -9.88 -2.48 -6.71
CA HIS A 33 -9.12 -2.53 -7.97
C HIS A 33 -7.86 -3.41 -7.88
N MET A 34 -7.42 -3.80 -6.67
CA MET A 34 -6.30 -4.73 -6.48
C MET A 34 -6.81 -6.18 -6.49
N LYS A 35 -6.06 -7.10 -7.10
CA LYS A 35 -6.46 -8.51 -7.23
C LYS A 35 -6.04 -9.34 -6.03
N GLN A 36 -4.79 -9.23 -5.60
CA GLN A 36 -4.22 -9.95 -4.47
C GLN A 36 -4.25 -9.11 -3.18
N PHE A 37 -4.07 -7.80 -3.27
CA PHE A 37 -3.92 -6.92 -2.10
C PHE A 37 -5.21 -6.17 -1.68
N ASN A 38 -6.38 -6.65 -2.11
CA ASN A 38 -7.66 -5.98 -1.81
C ASN A 38 -8.11 -6.07 -0.34
N SER A 39 -7.57 -7.00 0.45
CA SER A 39 -7.94 -7.17 1.85
C SER A 39 -6.75 -7.06 2.78
N ILE A 40 -6.91 -6.27 3.84
CA ILE A 40 -5.97 -6.15 4.97
C ILE A 40 -6.38 -7.02 6.16
N HIS A 41 -7.55 -7.64 6.08
CA HIS A 41 -8.08 -8.53 7.10
C HIS A 41 -7.89 -9.97 6.65
N ASN A 42 -7.16 -10.73 7.45
CA ASN A 42 -7.08 -12.17 7.30
C ASN A 42 -8.07 -12.78 8.31
N PRO A 43 -9.18 -13.39 7.86
CA PRO A 43 -10.21 -13.94 8.76
C PRO A 43 -9.71 -15.10 9.62
N GLY A 44 -8.55 -15.68 9.29
CA GLY A 44 -8.04 -16.88 9.96
C GLY A 44 -8.77 -18.14 9.46
N SER A 45 -8.10 -19.29 9.58
CA SER A 45 -8.70 -20.59 9.26
C SER A 45 -9.35 -21.21 10.50
N ASN A 46 -10.40 -22.01 10.26
CA ASN A 46 -11.38 -22.52 11.22
C ASN A 46 -10.83 -23.36 12.38
N THR A 47 -9.52 -23.68 12.43
CA THR A 47 -8.99 -24.56 13.47
C THR A 47 -7.96 -23.96 14.41
N HIS A 48 -7.08 -23.01 14.03
CA HIS A 48 -6.07 -22.50 14.98
C HIS A 48 -5.54 -21.08 14.71
N GLN A 49 -6.12 -20.33 13.77
CA GLN A 49 -5.62 -18.99 13.44
C GLN A 49 -6.65 -17.93 13.81
N ALA A 50 -6.30 -17.08 14.78
CA ALA A 50 -7.07 -15.89 15.08
C ALA A 50 -7.07 -14.94 13.86
N ALA A 51 -8.18 -14.24 13.68
CA ALA A 51 -8.26 -13.19 12.69
C ALA A 51 -7.12 -12.18 12.90
N SER A 52 -6.42 -11.81 11.84
CA SER A 52 -5.22 -10.98 11.91
C SER A 52 -5.25 -9.85 10.91
N TYR A 53 -4.62 -8.74 11.30
CA TYR A 53 -4.41 -7.60 10.42
C TYR A 53 -3.10 -7.75 9.67
N LYS A 54 -3.15 -7.64 8.34
CA LYS A 54 -2.00 -7.72 7.44
C LYS A 54 -1.91 -6.43 6.62
N PRO A 55 -1.07 -5.46 7.01
CA PRO A 55 -0.90 -4.20 6.28
C PRO A 55 -0.49 -4.41 4.82
N LEU A 56 -0.87 -3.49 3.94
CA LEU A 56 -0.51 -3.54 2.51
C LEU A 56 1.01 -3.70 2.31
N LEU A 57 1.81 -2.91 3.04
CA LEU A 57 3.26 -2.97 2.94
C LEU A 57 3.82 -4.36 3.31
N LYS A 58 3.19 -5.05 4.27
CA LYS A 58 3.53 -6.44 4.59
C LYS A 58 3.28 -7.37 3.42
N GLN A 59 2.13 -7.22 2.76
CA GLN A 59 1.73 -8.05 1.63
C GLN A 59 2.70 -7.89 0.46
N VAL A 60 3.03 -6.64 0.11
CA VAL A 60 3.99 -6.31 -0.96
C VAL A 60 5.37 -6.89 -0.66
N VAL A 61 5.90 -6.69 0.56
CA VAL A 61 7.24 -7.19 0.91
C VAL A 61 7.28 -8.72 0.98
N GLU A 62 6.22 -9.37 1.46
CA GLU A 62 6.13 -10.83 1.44
C GLU A 62 6.09 -11.39 0.01
N GLU A 63 5.39 -10.73 -0.91
CA GLU A 63 5.37 -11.11 -2.33
C GLU A 63 6.76 -10.96 -2.97
N ILE A 64 7.42 -9.82 -2.76
CA ILE A 64 8.77 -9.55 -3.28
C ILE A 64 9.81 -10.54 -2.72
N CYS A 65 9.65 -10.93 -1.46
CA CYS A 65 10.55 -11.86 -0.77
C CYS A 65 10.09 -13.32 -0.89
N ASN A 66 9.08 -13.62 -1.71
CA ASN A 66 8.59 -14.98 -1.88
C ASN A 66 9.62 -15.84 -2.66
N PRO A 67 10.12 -16.95 -2.09
CA PRO A 67 11.07 -17.82 -2.79
C PRO A 67 10.49 -18.47 -4.05
N ASP A 68 9.17 -18.69 -4.09
CA ASP A 68 8.49 -19.34 -5.21
C ASP A 68 8.35 -18.40 -6.42
N ARG A 69 8.64 -17.11 -6.25
CA ARG A 69 8.60 -16.07 -7.30
C ARG A 69 7.33 -16.14 -8.16
N PRO A 70 6.13 -16.11 -7.55
CA PRO A 70 4.90 -15.99 -8.32
C PRO A 70 4.94 -14.71 -9.19
N ASP A 71 4.26 -14.74 -10.33
CA ASP A 71 4.10 -13.55 -11.17
C ASP A 71 3.28 -12.51 -10.40
N PRO A 72 3.85 -11.36 -10.04
CA PRO A 72 3.16 -10.45 -9.12
C PRO A 72 2.05 -9.72 -9.88
N VAL A 73 0.81 -9.97 -9.47
CA VAL A 73 -0.38 -9.54 -10.24
C VAL A 73 -0.69 -8.05 -10.03
N ASP A 74 -0.42 -7.56 -8.82
CA ASP A 74 -0.66 -6.17 -8.42
C ASP A 74 0.61 -5.30 -8.44
N ILE A 75 1.79 -5.87 -8.77
CA ILE A 75 3.04 -5.11 -8.89
C ILE A 75 3.40 -4.99 -10.37
N GLU A 76 3.18 -3.81 -10.93
CA GLU A 76 3.49 -3.53 -12.32
C GLU A 76 4.95 -3.09 -12.50
N HIS A 77 5.64 -3.69 -13.48
CA HIS A 77 6.96 -3.25 -13.91
C HIS A 77 6.82 -2.15 -14.97
N MET A 78 7.21 -0.92 -14.61
CA MET A 78 7.27 0.21 -15.52
C MET A 78 8.69 0.37 -16.08
N SER A 79 8.92 0.04 -17.35
CA SER A 79 10.15 0.41 -18.07
C SER A 79 10.03 1.82 -18.63
N SER A 80 10.61 2.82 -17.98
CA SER A 80 10.74 4.15 -18.62
C SER A 80 11.90 4.11 -19.64
N GLY A 81 11.61 3.95 -20.93
CA GLY A 81 12.66 4.09 -21.95
C GLY A 81 12.21 3.92 -23.41
N LEU A 82 12.86 4.66 -24.31
CA LEU A 82 12.80 4.59 -25.78
C LEU A 82 12.91 3.14 -26.33
N THR A 83 13.51 2.24 -25.55
CA THR A 83 13.63 0.80 -25.83
C THR A 83 12.30 0.04 -25.82
N ASP A 84 11.26 0.51 -25.12
CA ASP A 84 9.95 -0.16 -25.16
C ASP A 84 9.24 0.05 -26.49
N LEU A 85 9.39 1.24 -27.11
CA LEU A 85 8.87 1.55 -28.44
C LEU A 85 9.59 0.78 -29.58
N LEU A 86 10.85 0.40 -29.37
CA LEU A 86 11.57 -0.46 -30.32
C LEU A 86 11.29 -1.95 -30.08
N LYS A 87 10.99 -2.34 -28.84
CA LYS A 87 10.53 -3.69 -28.51
C LYS A 87 9.13 -3.94 -29.04
N THR A 88 8.21 -2.98 -29.03
CA THR A 88 6.86 -3.19 -29.60
C THR A 88 6.87 -3.48 -31.11
N GLY A 89 7.84 -2.96 -31.87
CA GLY A 89 7.97 -3.21 -33.31
C GLY A 89 8.62 -4.55 -33.70
N PHE A 90 9.47 -5.11 -32.85
CA PHE A 90 10.21 -6.37 -33.13
C PHE A 90 9.87 -7.53 -32.17
N SER A 91 9.09 -7.31 -31.11
CA SER A 91 8.86 -8.26 -30.02
C SER A 91 7.37 -8.62 -29.85
N MET A 92 6.70 -9.01 -30.93
CA MET A 92 5.35 -9.59 -30.83
C MET A 92 5.34 -11.03 -30.27
N PHE A 93 6.50 -11.67 -30.02
CA PHE A 93 6.58 -13.10 -29.71
C PHE A 93 7.67 -13.53 -28.71
N MET A 94 8.05 -12.68 -27.76
CA MET A 94 8.94 -13.10 -26.67
C MET A 94 8.34 -12.68 -25.34
N LYS A 95 8.00 -13.66 -24.50
CA LYS A 95 7.77 -13.47 -23.06
C LYS A 95 9.11 -13.05 -22.45
N VAL A 96 9.47 -11.78 -22.61
CA VAL A 96 10.63 -11.17 -21.98
C VAL A 96 10.38 -11.19 -20.48
N ASN A 97 11.17 -11.98 -19.75
CA ASN A 97 11.09 -12.04 -18.29
C ASN A 97 11.24 -10.63 -17.73
N ARG A 98 10.15 -10.11 -17.16
CA ARG A 98 10.17 -8.83 -16.45
C ARG A 98 11.07 -9.02 -15.22
N PRO A 99 12.04 -8.13 -14.97
CA PRO A 99 12.89 -8.26 -13.80
C PRO A 99 12.02 -8.22 -12.55
N HIS A 100 12.21 -9.18 -11.65
CA HIS A 100 11.47 -9.22 -10.40
C HIS A 100 12.11 -8.24 -9.42
N PRO A 101 11.36 -7.48 -8.60
CA PRO A 101 11.96 -6.58 -7.61
C PRO A 101 12.93 -7.27 -6.65
N GLY A 102 12.74 -8.58 -6.43
CA GLY A 102 13.65 -9.43 -5.66
C GLY A 102 14.95 -9.85 -6.37
N ASP A 103 15.19 -9.51 -7.63
CA ASP A 103 16.42 -9.91 -8.34
C ASP A 103 17.63 -9.03 -7.97
N HIS A 104 17.40 -7.91 -7.29
CA HIS A 104 18.45 -6.96 -6.94
C HIS A 104 18.82 -7.00 -5.44
N PRO A 105 20.10 -6.76 -5.10
CA PRO A 105 20.56 -6.73 -3.71
C PRO A 105 20.13 -5.45 -2.96
N LEU A 106 19.51 -4.48 -3.64
CA LEU A 106 18.96 -3.26 -3.06
C LEU A 106 17.48 -3.14 -3.41
N LEU A 107 16.62 -3.06 -2.39
CA LEU A 107 15.20 -2.80 -2.50
C LEU A 107 14.88 -1.39 -2.00
N ILE A 108 14.27 -0.56 -2.85
CA ILE A 108 13.82 0.78 -2.49
C ILE A 108 12.29 0.80 -2.49
N ILE A 109 11.69 1.22 -1.37
CA ILE A 109 10.24 1.36 -1.24
C ILE A 109 9.93 2.81 -0.92
N PHE A 110 9.14 3.48 -1.77
CA PHE A 110 8.66 4.83 -1.51
C PHE A 110 7.16 4.82 -1.21
N MET A 111 6.77 5.27 -0.01
CA MET A 111 5.38 5.31 0.45
C MET A 111 4.79 6.71 0.30
N VAL A 112 3.85 6.85 -0.63
CA VAL A 112 3.00 8.05 -0.77
C VAL A 112 1.91 8.01 0.31
N GLY A 113 1.65 9.15 0.97
CA GLY A 113 0.71 9.24 2.09
C GLY A 113 1.35 8.99 3.47
N GLY A 114 2.56 8.45 3.51
CA GLY A 114 3.34 8.28 4.72
C GLY A 114 3.47 6.83 5.19
N VAL A 115 4.32 6.62 6.20
CA VAL A 115 4.61 5.30 6.78
C VAL A 115 4.75 5.41 8.29
N THR A 116 4.38 4.37 9.03
CA THR A 116 4.61 4.30 10.49
C THR A 116 5.93 3.62 10.83
N VAL A 117 6.47 3.88 12.02
CA VAL A 117 7.71 3.22 12.50
C VAL A 117 7.53 1.70 12.60
N SER A 118 6.34 1.24 13.01
CA SER A 118 6.01 -0.19 13.10
C SER A 118 6.05 -0.88 11.74
N GLU A 119 5.59 -0.20 10.69
CA GLU A 119 5.69 -0.69 9.31
C GLU A 119 7.14 -0.77 8.84
N VAL A 120 7.95 0.28 9.08
CA VAL A 120 9.38 0.28 8.73
C VAL A 120 10.12 -0.86 9.43
N LYS A 121 9.87 -1.07 10.72
CA LYS A 121 10.44 -2.21 11.47
C LYS A 121 10.01 -3.54 10.87
N MET A 122 8.73 -3.70 10.54
CA MET A 122 8.20 -4.92 9.94
C MET A 122 8.86 -5.23 8.59
N VAL A 123 9.06 -4.24 7.73
CA VAL A 123 9.82 -4.41 6.47
C VAL A 123 11.24 -4.90 6.75
N LYS A 124 11.96 -4.22 7.67
CA LYS A 124 13.33 -4.60 8.05
C LYS A 124 13.39 -6.05 8.50
N ASP A 125 12.52 -6.46 9.42
CA ASP A 125 12.52 -7.80 10.01
C ASP A 125 12.17 -8.88 8.96
N LEU A 126 11.21 -8.60 8.07
CA LEU A 126 10.81 -9.50 6.99
C LEU A 126 11.92 -9.70 5.96
N VAL A 127 12.56 -8.62 5.49
CA VAL A 127 13.66 -8.70 4.52
C VAL A 127 14.84 -9.44 5.14
N ALA A 128 15.21 -9.12 6.39
CA ALA A 128 16.31 -9.79 7.08
C ALA A 128 16.09 -11.30 7.23
N THR A 129 14.83 -11.73 7.44
CA THR A 129 14.47 -13.14 7.65
C THR A 129 14.32 -13.90 6.33
N ARG A 130 13.64 -13.31 5.33
CA ARG A 130 13.26 -14.02 4.09
C ARG A 130 14.30 -13.87 2.98
N LYS A 131 15.11 -12.81 3.01
CA LYS A 131 16.05 -12.48 1.94
C LYS A 131 17.37 -11.93 2.51
N PRO A 132 18.11 -12.74 3.28
CA PRO A 132 19.39 -12.32 3.85
C PRO A 132 20.34 -11.89 2.74
N GLY A 133 20.95 -10.71 2.88
CA GLY A 133 21.84 -10.11 1.88
C GLY A 133 21.21 -9.00 1.02
N THR A 134 19.88 -8.83 1.06
CA THR A 134 19.22 -7.67 0.45
C THR A 134 19.21 -6.49 1.42
N GLN A 135 19.71 -5.34 0.97
CA GLN A 135 19.54 -4.05 1.64
C GLN A 135 18.17 -3.46 1.30
N VAL A 136 17.50 -2.85 2.27
CA VAL A 136 16.21 -2.20 2.06
C VAL A 136 16.26 -0.74 2.52
N ILE A 137 15.78 0.16 1.66
CA ILE A 137 15.61 1.58 1.95
C ILE A 137 14.11 1.89 1.88
N VAL A 138 13.54 2.36 2.99
CA VAL A 138 12.14 2.81 3.04
C VAL A 138 12.12 4.32 3.11
N LEU A 139 11.46 4.94 2.14
CA LEU A 139 11.23 6.37 2.01
C LEU A 139 9.73 6.63 2.10
N SER A 140 9.36 7.83 2.53
CA SER A 140 7.96 8.24 2.56
C SER A 140 7.82 9.75 2.46
N SER A 141 6.62 10.19 2.07
CA SER A 141 6.23 11.61 2.11
C SER A 141 6.09 12.16 3.53
N ALA A 142 5.77 11.29 4.51
CA ALA A 142 5.68 11.64 5.92
C ALA A 142 5.97 10.43 6.82
N LEU A 143 6.46 10.68 8.03
CA LEU A 143 6.51 9.69 9.10
C LEU A 143 5.25 9.85 9.96
N LEU A 144 4.40 8.83 9.99
CA LEU A 144 3.08 8.89 10.60
C LEU A 144 3.09 8.42 12.06
N THR A 145 2.41 9.19 12.90
CA THR A 145 1.94 8.80 14.22
C THR A 145 0.49 8.33 14.12
N PRO A 146 -0.06 7.56 15.10
CA PRO A 146 -1.47 7.18 15.08
C PRO A 146 -2.40 8.39 14.96
N ARG A 147 -2.05 9.51 15.60
CA ARG A 147 -2.81 10.76 15.51
C ARG A 147 -2.77 11.36 14.11
N SER A 148 -1.57 11.55 13.55
CA SER A 148 -1.42 12.18 12.23
C SER A 148 -2.01 11.33 11.11
N ALA A 149 -2.05 10.00 11.27
CA ALA A 149 -2.72 9.10 10.33
C ALA A 149 -4.24 9.34 10.32
N ILE A 150 -4.87 9.50 11.48
CA ILE A 150 -6.31 9.80 11.59
C ILE A 150 -6.62 11.20 11.07
N GLU A 151 -5.78 12.19 11.38
CA GLU A 151 -5.91 13.55 10.85
C GLU A 151 -5.80 13.57 9.31
N LEU A 152 -4.84 12.83 8.73
CA LEU A 152 -4.70 12.71 7.27
C LEU A 152 -5.89 11.98 6.62
N LEU A 153 -6.50 11.04 7.33
CA LEU A 153 -7.62 10.25 6.82
C LEU A 153 -8.97 10.96 6.89
N PHE A 154 -9.17 11.88 7.84
CA PHE A 154 -10.51 12.43 8.11
C PHE A 154 -10.57 13.95 8.27
N ALA A 155 -9.44 14.64 8.42
CA ALA A 155 -9.40 16.08 8.70
C ALA A 155 -8.70 16.91 7.61
N THR A 156 -8.06 16.28 6.62
CA THR A 156 -7.41 16.97 5.49
C THR A 156 -8.18 16.77 4.19
N ASP A 157 -8.24 17.82 3.38
CA ASP A 157 -8.70 17.73 2.01
C ASP A 157 -7.74 16.85 1.22
N ARG A 158 -8.25 15.76 0.64
CA ARG A 158 -7.44 14.75 -0.02
C ARG A 158 -7.24 15.10 -1.48
N LEU A 159 -6.10 14.71 -2.03
CA LEU A 159 -5.92 14.68 -3.48
C LEU A 159 -7.06 13.82 -4.06
N GLN A 160 -7.98 14.46 -4.79
CA GLN A 160 -9.01 13.75 -5.51
C GLN A 160 -8.31 13.02 -6.65
N PRO A 161 -8.49 11.71 -6.80
CA PRO A 161 -8.01 11.05 -8.01
C PRO A 161 -8.75 11.71 -9.18
N ASP A 162 -8.01 12.27 -10.15
CA ASP A 162 -8.59 12.66 -11.43
C ASP A 162 -9.17 11.39 -12.06
N THR A 163 -10.47 11.19 -11.91
CA THR A 163 -11.22 10.10 -12.56
C THR A 163 -11.66 10.43 -13.98
N ASP A 164 -11.12 11.51 -14.57
CA ASP A 164 -11.37 11.89 -15.97
C ASP A 164 -10.33 11.27 -16.92
N ILE A 165 -10.34 9.93 -17.05
CA ILE A 165 -9.83 9.21 -18.24
C ILE A 165 -10.71 7.98 -18.51
#